data_AF-A0AAW2YQF6-F1
#
_entry.id   AF-A0AAW2YQF6-F1
#
_cell.length_a   1.000
_cell.length_b   1.000
_cell.length_c   1.000
_cell.angle_alpha   90.00
_cell.angle_beta   90.00
_cell.angle_gamma   90.00
#
_symmetry.space_group_name_H-M   'P 1'
#
loop_
_entity.id
_entity.type
_entity.pdbx_description
1 polymer ?
#
loop_
_entity_poly.entity_id
_entity_poly.type
_entity_poly.pdbx_seq_one_letter_code
_entity_poly.pdbx_strand_id
1 'polypeptide(L)'
;LISFFLRLQKFNSLTKQLETSIGYTFNDKSLIQLAMTHKSFNPFYMCKHGINNERLEFLGDAVLDMIVTHKLHHTFKNSSERLLYRYKVSTVRNTNLAESAERLNLCDYLIQNISEKNYQPTEKEHADTLEAMIGAIFLDSGWDQAEKFVEDFVIKDYDEDTDQQEHHTYEMALLPEFTRNTSPIESTVKAAKRFED
;
A
#
# COMPACT_ATOMS: atom_id res chain seq x y z
N LEU A 1 12.74 -15.47 -26.40
CA LEU A 1 12.47 -14.29 -27.26
C LEU A 1 11.05 -14.31 -27.85
N ILE A 2 10.62 -15.35 -28.57
CA ILE A 2 9.26 -15.43 -29.15
C ILE A 2 8.16 -15.41 -28.07
N SER A 3 8.26 -16.25 -27.03
CA SER A 3 7.28 -16.27 -25.92
C SER A 3 7.17 -14.92 -25.20
N PHE A 4 8.30 -14.23 -25.05
CA PHE A 4 8.36 -12.90 -24.45
C PHE A 4 7.56 -11.87 -25.25
N PHE A 5 7.78 -11.82 -26.57
CA PHE A 5 7.09 -10.87 -27.45
C PHE A 5 5.59 -11.12 -27.48
N LEU A 6 5.17 -12.39 -27.48
CA LEU A 6 3.77 -12.77 -27.41
C LEU A 6 3.09 -12.32 -26.12
N ARG A 7 3.78 -12.39 -24.96
CA ARG A 7 3.23 -11.91 -23.68
C ARG A 7 3.05 -10.39 -23.68
N LEU A 8 4.02 -9.64 -24.21
CA LEU A 8 3.88 -8.18 -24.36
C LEU A 8 2.75 -7.80 -25.32
N GLN A 9 2.61 -8.49 -26.45
CA GLN A 9 1.50 -8.24 -27.37
C GLN A 9 0.14 -8.57 -26.73
N LYS A 10 0.05 -9.69 -25.99
CA LYS A 10 -1.14 -10.04 -25.22
C LYS A 10 -1.47 -8.93 -24.22
N PHE A 11 -0.50 -8.47 -23.45
CA PHE A 11 -0.71 -7.37 -22.50
C PHE A 11 -1.21 -6.10 -23.18
N ASN A 12 -0.55 -5.67 -24.27
CA ASN A 12 -0.94 -4.47 -25.01
C ASN A 12 -2.39 -4.54 -25.54
N SER A 13 -2.88 -5.74 -25.86
CA SER A 13 -4.28 -5.95 -26.27
C SER A 13 -5.27 -5.81 -25.11
N LEU A 14 -4.82 -6.05 -23.88
CA LEU A 14 -5.61 -6.01 -22.64
C LEU A 14 -5.49 -4.68 -21.88
N THR A 15 -4.53 -3.83 -22.23
CA THR A 15 -4.26 -2.55 -21.54
C THR A 15 -5.53 -1.71 -21.36
N LYS A 16 -6.35 -1.58 -22.41
CA LYS A 16 -7.59 -0.78 -22.34
C LYS A 16 -8.62 -1.35 -21.36
N GLN A 17 -8.67 -2.68 -21.23
CA GLN A 17 -9.55 -3.34 -20.25
C GLN A 17 -9.05 -3.08 -18.84
N LEU A 18 -7.74 -3.20 -18.61
CA LEU A 18 -7.12 -2.89 -17.32
C LEU A 18 -7.37 -1.43 -16.93
N GLU A 19 -7.14 -0.48 -17.83
CA GLU A 19 -7.42 0.96 -17.63
C GLU A 19 -8.87 1.25 -17.24
N THR A 20 -9.81 0.49 -17.84
CA THR A 20 -11.23 0.59 -17.49
C THR A 20 -11.49 0.03 -16.09
N SER A 21 -10.87 -1.09 -15.73
CA SER A 21 -10.99 -1.73 -14.40
C SER A 21 -10.52 -0.81 -13.28
N ILE A 22 -9.36 -0.16 -13.47
CA ILE A 22 -8.74 0.75 -12.50
C ILE A 22 -9.30 2.18 -12.54
N GLY A 23 -10.26 2.48 -13.43
CA GLY A 23 -10.84 3.81 -13.55
C GLY A 23 -9.87 4.91 -14.00
N TYR A 24 -8.73 4.56 -14.60
CA TYR A 24 -7.66 5.49 -14.96
C TYR A 24 -7.07 5.16 -16.34
N THR A 25 -6.92 6.18 -17.19
CA THR A 25 -6.30 6.06 -18.52
C THR A 25 -4.93 6.71 -18.50
N PHE A 26 -3.88 5.93 -18.76
CA PHE A 26 -2.50 6.40 -18.77
C PHE A 26 -2.18 7.25 -20.00
N ASN A 27 -1.47 8.36 -19.77
CA ASN A 27 -0.84 9.15 -20.83
C ASN A 27 0.39 8.42 -21.36
N ASP A 28 1.28 7.94 -20.47
CA ASP A 28 2.43 7.10 -20.81
C ASP A 28 2.12 5.62 -20.57
N LYS A 29 1.73 4.90 -21.63
CA LYS A 29 1.43 3.45 -21.56
C LYS A 29 2.61 2.59 -21.10
N SER A 30 3.84 3.11 -21.12
CA SER A 30 4.98 2.35 -20.58
C SER A 30 4.93 2.22 -19.05
N LEU A 31 4.21 3.10 -18.34
CA LEU A 31 4.06 3.04 -16.89
C LEU A 31 3.12 1.91 -16.45
N ILE A 32 1.94 1.78 -17.06
CA ILE A 32 1.04 0.65 -16.77
C ILE A 32 1.68 -0.69 -17.14
N GLN A 33 2.44 -0.71 -18.24
CA GLN A 33 3.17 -1.89 -18.62
C GLN A 33 4.26 -2.25 -17.60
N LEU A 34 5.00 -1.25 -17.09
CA LEU A 34 6.01 -1.46 -16.06
C LEU A 34 5.40 -1.93 -14.75
N ALA A 35 4.29 -1.32 -14.31
CA ALA A 35 3.58 -1.71 -13.09
C ALA A 35 3.17 -3.19 -13.11
N MET A 36 2.79 -3.67 -14.30
CA MET A 36 2.40 -5.07 -14.51
C MET A 36 3.58 -5.98 -14.87
N THR A 37 4.82 -5.49 -14.91
CA THR A 37 6.00 -6.31 -15.21
C THR A 37 6.62 -6.86 -13.93
N HIS A 38 6.35 -8.13 -13.64
CA HIS A 38 6.90 -8.82 -12.47
C HIS A 38 8.42 -9.02 -12.60
N LYS A 39 9.14 -9.03 -11.47
CA LYS A 39 10.61 -9.23 -11.44
C LYS A 39 11.10 -10.54 -12.05
N SER A 40 10.24 -11.56 -12.13
CA SER A 40 10.59 -12.82 -12.81
C SER A 40 10.63 -12.69 -14.34
N PHE A 41 10.14 -11.58 -14.90
CA PHE A 41 10.16 -11.30 -16.32
C PHE A 41 11.58 -11.01 -16.83
N ASN A 42 11.78 -11.19 -18.13
CA ASN A 42 13.10 -11.22 -18.77
C ASN A 42 13.94 -9.97 -18.40
N PRO A 43 15.11 -10.13 -17.73
CA PRO A 43 15.92 -9.00 -17.27
C PRO A 43 16.57 -8.21 -18.42
N PHE A 44 16.62 -8.76 -19.63
CA PHE A 44 17.11 -8.06 -20.82
C PHE A 44 16.06 -7.13 -21.45
N TYR A 45 14.84 -7.09 -20.89
CA TYR A 45 13.83 -6.13 -21.28
C TYR A 45 13.86 -4.91 -20.35
N MET A 46 14.10 -3.74 -20.94
CA MET A 46 13.91 -2.46 -20.28
C MET A 46 12.80 -1.70 -20.99
N CYS A 47 11.83 -1.24 -20.21
CA CYS A 47 10.97 -0.15 -20.64
C CYS A 47 11.61 1.19 -20.27
N LYS A 48 11.00 2.30 -20.69
CA LYS A 48 11.47 3.67 -20.45
C LYS A 48 11.78 3.97 -18.98
N HIS A 49 11.02 3.39 -18.06
CA HIS A 49 11.05 3.70 -16.64
C HIS A 49 11.77 2.65 -15.78
N GLY A 50 12.14 1.50 -16.34
CA GLY A 50 12.79 0.43 -15.60
C GLY A 50 12.68 -0.96 -16.23
N ILE A 51 13.09 -1.95 -15.46
CA ILE A 51 13.12 -3.37 -15.87
C ILE A 51 11.86 -4.09 -15.40
N ASN A 52 11.41 -3.80 -14.18
CA ASN A 52 10.28 -4.42 -13.51
C ASN A 52 9.58 -3.42 -12.58
N ASN A 53 8.53 -3.88 -11.91
CA ASN A 53 7.68 -3.07 -11.05
C ASN A 53 8.29 -2.69 -9.68
N GLU A 54 9.42 -3.26 -9.25
CA GLU A 54 9.95 -3.08 -7.87
C GLU A 54 10.24 -1.61 -7.52
N ARG A 55 10.68 -0.79 -8.49
CA ARG A 55 10.88 0.65 -8.26
C ARG A 55 9.58 1.43 -8.15
N LEU A 56 8.54 0.98 -8.86
CA LEU A 56 7.22 1.57 -8.77
C LEU A 56 6.54 1.15 -7.46
N GLU A 57 6.70 -0.11 -7.03
CA GLU A 57 6.28 -0.61 -5.71
C GLU A 57 6.84 0.30 -4.61
N PHE A 58 8.16 0.48 -4.59
CA PHE A 58 8.84 1.34 -3.61
C PHE A 58 8.30 2.78 -3.57
N LEU A 59 8.04 3.39 -4.74
CA LEU A 59 7.46 4.73 -4.81
C LEU A 59 6.00 4.74 -4.37
N GLY A 60 5.25 3.74 -4.81
CA GLY A 60 3.82 3.59 -4.57
C GLY A 60 3.49 3.36 -3.11
N ASP A 61 4.29 2.57 -2.39
CA ASP A 61 4.21 2.41 -0.94
C ASP A 61 4.28 3.76 -0.23
N ALA A 62 5.30 4.57 -0.52
CA ALA A 62 5.46 5.90 0.08
C ALA A 62 4.30 6.86 -0.27
N VAL A 63 3.81 6.81 -1.51
CA VAL A 63 2.67 7.62 -1.97
C VAL A 63 1.38 7.20 -1.26
N LEU A 64 1.11 5.89 -1.19
CA LEU A 64 -0.02 5.32 -0.48
C LEU A 64 -0.01 5.73 1.00
N ASP A 65 1.15 5.59 1.66
CA ASP A 65 1.34 5.94 3.06
C ASP A 65 1.01 7.42 3.32
N MET A 66 1.44 8.31 2.42
CA MET A 66 1.17 9.73 2.51
C MET A 66 -0.31 10.05 2.30
N ILE A 67 -0.96 9.45 1.30
CA ILE A 67 -2.40 9.65 1.03
C ILE A 67 -3.24 9.16 2.21
N VAL A 68 -2.99 7.96 2.72
CA VAL A 68 -3.73 7.41 3.86
C VAL A 68 -3.52 8.27 5.10
N THR A 69 -2.29 8.70 5.38
CA THR A 69 -2.00 9.58 6.51
C THR A 69 -2.68 10.94 6.35
N HIS A 70 -2.66 11.53 5.15
CA HIS A 70 -3.33 12.77 4.82
C HIS A 70 -4.84 12.67 5.06
N LYS A 71 -5.48 11.59 4.58
CA LYS A 71 -6.90 11.35 4.75
C LYS A 71 -7.28 11.19 6.21
N LEU A 72 -6.58 10.31 6.94
CA LEU A 72 -6.85 10.05 8.35
C LEU A 72 -6.75 11.32 9.20
N HIS A 73 -5.73 12.15 8.96
CA HIS A 73 -5.57 13.43 9.67
C HIS A 73 -6.76 14.38 9.42
N HIS A 74 -7.31 14.42 8.21
CA HIS A 74 -8.41 15.33 7.87
C HIS A 74 -9.79 14.82 8.30
N THR A 75 -10.00 13.50 8.25
CA THR A 75 -11.24 12.84 8.69
C THR A 75 -11.35 12.90 10.22
N PHE A 76 -10.32 12.49 10.94
CA PHE A 76 -10.35 12.26 12.39
C PHE A 76 -9.73 13.39 13.20
N LYS A 77 -10.26 14.62 13.08
CA LYS A 77 -9.65 15.85 13.63
C LYS A 77 -9.41 15.85 15.15
N ASN A 78 -10.21 15.10 15.92
CA ASN A 78 -10.15 15.08 17.38
C ASN A 78 -9.62 13.75 17.94
N SER A 79 -9.11 12.87 17.08
CA SER A 79 -8.68 11.53 17.48
C SER A 79 -7.22 11.52 17.94
N SER A 80 -6.88 10.52 18.75
CA SER A 80 -5.50 10.33 19.21
C SER A 80 -4.60 9.81 18.10
N GLU A 81 -3.31 10.15 18.15
CA GLU A 81 -2.27 9.61 17.25
C GLU A 81 -2.31 8.07 17.20
N ARG A 82 -2.55 7.42 18.34
CA ARG A 82 -2.66 5.95 18.42
C ARG A 82 -3.80 5.40 17.56
N LEU A 83 -4.96 6.06 17.53
CA LEU A 83 -6.07 5.67 16.65
C LEU A 83 -5.66 5.81 15.19
N LEU A 84 -5.10 6.96 14.82
CA LEU A 84 -4.65 7.22 13.44
C LEU A 84 -3.63 6.18 12.98
N TYR A 85 -2.66 5.84 13.83
CA TYR A 85 -1.68 4.80 13.55
C TYR A 85 -2.32 3.41 13.36
N ARG A 86 -3.28 3.04 14.22
CA ARG A 86 -4.01 1.77 14.07
C ARG A 86 -4.71 1.68 12.72
N TYR A 87 -5.42 2.72 12.31
CA TYR A 87 -6.07 2.75 11.00
C TYR A 87 -5.09 2.74 9.84
N LYS A 88 -3.99 3.51 9.96
CA LYS A 88 -2.95 3.51 8.95
C LYS A 88 -2.46 2.07 8.71
N VAL A 89 -2.01 1.40 9.77
CA VAL A 89 -1.48 0.03 9.70
C VAL A 89 -2.52 -0.96 9.18
N SER A 90 -3.80 -0.82 9.57
CA SER A 90 -4.85 -1.71 9.07
C SER A 90 -5.17 -1.49 7.59
N THR A 91 -5.02 -0.26 7.09
CA THR A 91 -5.31 0.13 5.70
C THR A 91 -4.18 -0.27 4.75
N VAL A 92 -2.92 -0.04 5.13
CA VAL A 92 -1.75 -0.26 4.26
C VAL A 92 -1.13 -1.66 4.41
N ARG A 93 -1.67 -2.53 5.25
CA ARG A 93 -1.16 -3.90 5.38
C ARG A 93 -1.41 -4.73 4.11
N ASN A 94 -0.47 -5.62 3.81
CA ASN A 94 -0.52 -6.53 2.67
C ASN A 94 -1.88 -7.20 2.47
N THR A 95 -2.51 -7.74 3.52
CA THR A 95 -3.83 -8.39 3.40
C THR A 95 -4.89 -7.46 2.80
N ASN A 96 -4.97 -6.18 3.23
CA ASN A 96 -5.95 -5.25 2.68
C ASN A 96 -5.62 -4.83 1.24
N LEU A 97 -4.32 -4.64 0.95
CA LEU A 97 -3.85 -4.31 -0.39
C LEU A 97 -4.07 -5.49 -1.35
N ALA A 98 -3.84 -6.71 -0.90
CA ALA A 98 -4.05 -7.92 -1.67
C ALA A 98 -5.53 -8.11 -2.03
N GLU A 99 -6.42 -7.99 -1.05
CA GLU A 99 -7.88 -8.01 -1.29
C GLU A 99 -8.29 -6.97 -2.33
N SER A 100 -7.65 -5.79 -2.32
CA SER A 100 -7.94 -4.70 -3.26
C SER A 100 -7.44 -5.01 -4.67
N ALA A 101 -6.23 -5.55 -4.80
CA ALA A 101 -5.67 -6.02 -6.06
C ALA A 101 -6.48 -7.18 -6.67
N GLU A 102 -6.98 -8.08 -5.83
CA GLU A 102 -7.85 -9.20 -6.22
C GLU A 102 -9.19 -8.71 -6.76
N ARG A 103 -9.85 -7.74 -6.09
CA ARG A 103 -11.09 -7.12 -6.60
C ARG A 103 -10.92 -6.52 -8.00
N LEU A 104 -9.75 -5.95 -8.26
CA LEU A 104 -9.38 -5.35 -9.55
C LEU A 104 -8.87 -6.38 -10.58
N ASN A 105 -8.67 -7.63 -10.16
CA ASN A 105 -8.03 -8.71 -10.92
C ASN A 105 -6.67 -8.29 -11.49
N LEU A 106 -5.87 -7.50 -10.76
CA LEU A 106 -4.61 -6.95 -11.29
C LEU A 106 -3.65 -8.05 -11.74
N CYS A 107 -3.49 -9.09 -10.91
CA CYS A 107 -2.53 -10.15 -11.18
C CYS A 107 -2.83 -10.99 -12.43
N ASP A 108 -4.07 -10.95 -12.95
CA ASP A 108 -4.45 -11.60 -14.21
C ASP A 108 -3.76 -10.94 -15.42
N TYR A 109 -3.32 -9.69 -15.27
CA TYR A 109 -2.60 -8.93 -16.29
C TYR A 109 -1.08 -8.97 -16.11
N LEU A 110 -0.54 -9.70 -15.13
CA LEU A 110 0.91 -9.74 -14.87
C LEU A 110 1.70 -10.29 -16.05
N ILE A 111 2.71 -9.52 -16.44
CA ILE A 111 3.70 -9.88 -17.43
C ILE A 111 4.85 -10.59 -16.71
N GLN A 112 4.93 -11.90 -16.89
CA GLN A 112 5.92 -12.74 -16.21
C GLN A 112 6.34 -13.96 -17.04
N ASN A 113 7.46 -14.59 -16.65
CA ASN A 113 7.99 -15.76 -17.37
C ASN A 113 7.35 -17.10 -16.96
N ILE A 114 6.66 -17.15 -15.83
CA ILE A 114 6.01 -18.37 -15.32
C ILE A 114 4.81 -18.73 -16.24
N SER A 115 4.57 -20.02 -16.45
CA SER A 115 3.40 -20.47 -17.20
C SER A 115 2.12 -20.15 -16.43
N GLU A 116 1.12 -19.57 -17.10
CA GLU A 116 -0.15 -19.17 -16.49
C GLU A 116 -0.85 -20.35 -15.78
N LYS A 117 -0.67 -21.58 -16.26
CA LYS A 117 -1.28 -22.79 -15.69
C LYS A 117 -0.85 -23.13 -14.26
N ASN A 118 0.31 -22.64 -13.80
CA ASN A 118 0.88 -22.99 -12.50
C ASN A 118 1.12 -21.77 -11.62
N TYR A 119 0.69 -20.59 -12.05
CA TYR A 119 0.90 -19.37 -11.28
C TYR A 119 -0.30 -19.09 -10.39
N GLN A 120 -0.02 -18.94 -9.09
CA GLN A 120 -0.95 -18.44 -8.10
C GLN A 120 -0.22 -17.32 -7.38
N PRO A 121 -0.62 -16.05 -7.58
CA PRO A 121 0.04 -14.93 -6.93
C PRO A 121 -0.16 -15.02 -5.41
N THR A 122 0.89 -14.74 -4.67
CA THR A 122 0.85 -14.65 -3.22
C THR A 122 0.18 -13.35 -2.77
N GLU A 123 -0.21 -13.27 -1.49
CA GLU A 123 -0.72 -12.03 -0.87
C GLU A 123 0.24 -10.85 -1.10
N LYS A 124 1.55 -11.08 -0.94
CA LYS A 124 2.58 -10.06 -1.20
C LYS A 124 2.60 -9.65 -2.68
N GLU A 125 2.59 -10.59 -3.63
CA GLU A 125 2.58 -10.22 -5.06
C GLU A 125 1.35 -9.38 -5.46
N HIS A 126 0.18 -9.67 -4.87
CA HIS A 126 -1.01 -8.85 -5.05
C HIS A 126 -0.82 -7.43 -4.48
N ALA A 127 -0.32 -7.31 -3.25
CA ALA A 127 -0.02 -6.02 -2.63
C ALA A 127 1.00 -5.19 -3.47
N ASP A 128 2.10 -5.82 -3.87
CA ASP A 128 3.21 -5.17 -4.60
C ASP A 128 2.74 -4.65 -5.96
N THR A 129 1.87 -5.42 -6.61
CA THR A 129 1.29 -5.03 -7.90
C THR A 129 0.39 -3.81 -7.75
N LEU A 130 -0.38 -3.72 -6.65
CA LEU A 130 -1.21 -2.56 -6.36
C LEU A 130 -0.37 -1.34 -6.01
N GLU A 131 0.65 -1.47 -5.17
CA GLU A 131 1.60 -0.40 -4.86
C GLU A 131 2.28 0.10 -6.13
N ALA A 132 2.77 -0.80 -6.98
CA ALA A 132 3.35 -0.43 -8.26
C ALA A 132 2.36 0.30 -9.18
N MET A 133 1.08 -0.06 -9.16
CA MET A 133 0.04 0.67 -9.90
C MET A 133 -0.15 2.08 -9.36
N ILE A 134 -0.19 2.26 -8.03
CA ILE A 134 -0.27 3.57 -7.38
C ILE A 134 0.93 4.44 -7.78
N GLY A 135 2.15 3.88 -7.70
CA GLY A 135 3.37 4.56 -8.12
C GLY A 135 3.35 4.95 -9.61
N ALA A 136 2.81 4.10 -10.47
CA ALA A 136 2.66 4.39 -11.90
C ALA A 136 1.69 5.54 -12.18
N ILE A 137 0.51 5.54 -11.53
CA ILE A 137 -0.49 6.62 -11.66
C ILE A 137 0.10 7.94 -11.16
N PHE A 138 0.79 7.91 -10.01
CA PHE A 138 1.46 9.08 -9.45
C PHE A 138 2.51 9.66 -10.40
N LEU A 139 3.34 8.83 -11.04
CA LEU A 139 4.31 9.32 -12.03
C LEU A 139 3.66 9.87 -13.30
N ASP A 140 2.50 9.35 -13.69
CA ASP A 140 1.82 9.75 -14.92
C ASP A 140 1.03 11.06 -14.76
N SER A 141 0.36 11.26 -13.62
CA SER A 141 -0.55 12.41 -13.40
C SER A 141 -0.45 13.09 -12.03
N GLY A 142 0.47 12.68 -11.15
CA GLY A 142 0.70 13.32 -9.86
C GLY A 142 -0.29 12.92 -8.76
N TRP A 143 -0.34 13.77 -7.71
CA TRP A 143 -1.04 13.49 -6.45
C TRP A 143 -2.54 13.25 -6.63
N ASP A 144 -3.26 14.18 -7.27
CA ASP A 144 -4.74 14.18 -7.29
C ASP A 144 -5.31 12.86 -7.86
N GLN A 145 -4.70 12.34 -8.92
CA GLN A 145 -5.15 11.09 -9.54
C GLN A 145 -4.74 9.84 -8.75
N ALA A 146 -3.59 9.88 -8.07
CA ALA A 146 -3.18 8.82 -7.17
C ALA A 146 -4.06 8.78 -5.91
N GLU A 147 -4.38 9.94 -5.32
CA GLU A 147 -5.30 10.08 -4.18
C GLU A 147 -6.68 9.52 -4.54
N LYS A 148 -7.24 9.93 -5.67
CA LYS A 148 -8.52 9.40 -6.14
C LYS A 148 -8.51 7.88 -6.28
N PHE A 149 -7.46 7.31 -6.90
CA PHE A 149 -7.35 5.86 -7.06
C PHE A 149 -7.28 5.13 -5.70
N VAL A 150 -6.51 5.66 -4.75
CA VAL A 150 -6.41 5.10 -3.40
C VAL A 150 -7.74 5.19 -2.65
N GLU A 151 -8.46 6.31 -2.77
CA GLU A 151 -9.79 6.48 -2.18
C GLU A 151 -10.82 5.50 -2.78
N ASP A 152 -10.83 5.32 -4.11
CA ASP A 152 -11.80 4.47 -4.80
C ASP A 152 -11.60 2.97 -4.52
N PHE A 153 -10.35 2.53 -4.30
CA PHE A 153 -10.02 1.09 -4.30
C PHE A 153 -9.37 0.55 -3.03
N VAL A 154 -8.70 1.38 -2.22
CA VAL A 154 -7.92 0.93 -1.05
C VAL A 154 -8.59 1.28 0.27
N ILE A 155 -9.08 2.52 0.37
CA ILE A 155 -9.71 3.02 1.58
C ILE A 155 -11.13 2.44 1.66
N LYS A 156 -11.42 1.72 2.74
CA LYS A 156 -12.77 1.28 3.09
C LYS A 156 -13.43 2.39 3.93
N ASP A 157 -14.76 2.50 3.85
CA ASP A 157 -15.51 3.46 4.67
C ASP A 157 -15.13 3.31 6.15
N TYR A 158 -14.75 4.42 6.78
CA TYR A 158 -14.46 4.47 8.20
C TYR A 158 -15.79 4.65 8.96
N ASP A 159 -16.14 3.73 9.85
CA ASP A 159 -17.29 3.90 10.74
C ASP A 159 -16.86 4.67 11.99
N GLU A 160 -17.02 6.00 11.95
CA GLU A 160 -16.57 6.90 13.02
C GLU A 160 -17.23 6.60 14.38
N ASP A 161 -18.49 6.15 14.41
CA ASP A 161 -19.26 5.97 15.63
C ASP A 161 -18.88 4.67 16.36
N THR A 162 -18.73 3.58 15.61
CA THR A 162 -18.36 2.27 16.17
C THR A 162 -16.93 2.28 16.72
N ASP A 163 -16.00 2.96 16.04
CA ASP A 163 -14.58 2.92 16.39
C ASP A 163 -14.18 3.88 17.53
N GLN A 164 -14.91 5.00 17.72
CA GLN A 164 -14.75 5.84 18.90
C GLN A 164 -15.20 5.12 20.18
N GLN A 165 -16.25 4.30 20.10
CA GLN A 165 -16.72 3.46 21.21
C GLN A 165 -15.75 2.33 21.55
N GLU A 166 -15.17 1.66 20.55
CA GLU A 166 -14.10 0.68 20.80
C GLU A 166 -12.90 1.35 21.49
N HIS A 167 -12.49 2.53 21.04
CA HIS A 167 -11.39 3.28 21.65
C HIS A 167 -11.64 3.66 23.11
N HIS A 168 -12.82 4.18 23.42
CA HIS A 168 -13.18 4.48 24.81
C HIS A 168 -13.16 3.20 25.67
N THR A 169 -13.65 2.09 25.14
CA THR A 169 -13.68 0.79 25.83
C THR A 169 -12.27 0.23 26.07
N TYR A 170 -11.37 0.32 25.08
CA TYR A 170 -9.97 -0.09 25.20
C TYR A 170 -9.17 0.82 26.13
N GLU A 171 -9.38 2.14 26.11
CA GLU A 171 -8.76 3.06 27.07
C GLU A 171 -9.21 2.76 28.50
N MET A 172 -10.52 2.56 28.72
CA MET A 172 -11.06 2.16 30.02
C MET A 172 -10.51 0.81 30.51
N ALA A 173 -10.27 -0.14 29.61
CA ALA A 173 -9.68 -1.45 29.93
C ALA A 173 -8.18 -1.37 30.29
N LEU A 174 -7.46 -0.35 29.82
CA LEU A 174 -6.03 -0.13 30.10
C LEU A 174 -5.76 0.79 31.31
N LEU A 175 -6.75 1.54 31.79
CA LEU A 175 -6.64 2.34 33.03
C LEU A 175 -6.14 1.54 34.26
N PRO A 176 -6.52 0.25 34.46
CA PRO A 176 -5.98 -0.56 35.56
C PRO A 176 -4.50 -0.94 35.39
N GLU A 177 -3.96 -0.93 34.17
CA GLU A 177 -2.54 -1.25 33.91
C GLU A 177 -1.67 0.01 34.00
N PHE A 178 -2.19 1.16 33.58
CA PHE A 178 -1.46 2.44 33.65
C PHE A 178 -1.38 2.98 35.08
N THR A 179 -2.42 2.78 35.90
CA THR A 179 -2.41 3.16 37.32
C THR A 179 -1.47 2.30 38.17
N ARG A 180 -1.09 1.10 37.69
CA ARG A 180 -0.08 0.25 38.36
C ARG A 180 1.36 0.63 38.03
N ASN A 181 1.60 1.48 37.02
CA ASN A 181 2.96 1.79 36.56
C ASN A 181 3.35 3.28 36.67
N THR A 182 2.63 4.07 37.46
CA THR A 182 3.10 5.40 37.87
C THR A 182 4.05 5.30 39.06
N SER A 183 5.28 4.86 38.82
CA SER A 183 6.51 5.49 39.33
C SER A 183 7.74 4.72 38.83
N PRO A 184 8.54 5.35 37.94
CA PRO A 184 9.99 5.19 38.08
C PRO A 184 10.74 6.50 37.79
N ILE A 185 10.27 7.65 38.30
CA ILE A 185 11.04 8.91 38.20
C ILE A 185 11.89 9.15 39.47
N GLU A 186 11.55 8.55 40.63
CA GLU A 186 12.36 8.69 41.84
C GLU A 186 13.54 7.70 41.96
N SER A 187 13.55 6.59 41.21
CA SER A 187 14.63 5.59 41.30
C SER A 187 15.86 5.95 40.45
N THR A 188 15.71 6.70 39.36
CA THR A 188 16.83 7.08 38.49
C THR A 188 17.65 8.24 39.07
N VAL A 189 17.01 9.17 39.80
CA VAL A 189 17.72 10.30 40.45
C VAL A 189 18.59 9.84 41.63
N LYS A 190 18.25 8.72 42.29
CA LYS A 190 19.04 8.18 43.40
C LYS A 190 20.22 7.32 42.97
N ALA A 191 20.21 6.79 41.74
CA ALA A 191 21.33 6.04 41.17
C ALA A 191 22.42 6.95 40.56
N ALA A 192 22.06 8.14 40.07
CA ALA A 192 23.01 9.08 39.48
C ALA A 192 23.90 9.82 40.50
N LYS A 193 23.55 9.84 41.79
CA LYS A 193 24.33 10.48 42.86
C LYS A 193 25.35 9.57 43.57
N ARG A 194 25.61 8.37 43.03
CA ARG A 194 26.53 7.40 43.66
C ARG A 194 27.80 7.13 42.85
N PHE A 195 28.08 7.96 41.85
CA PHE A 195 29.26 7.85 40.98
C PHE A 195 30.17 9.10 41.00
N GLU A 196 30.02 9.98 42.00
CA GLU A 196 30.87 11.17 42.16
C GLU A 196 31.63 11.22 43.51
N ASP A 197 31.75 10.12 44.24
CA ASP A 197 32.64 10.00 45.42
C ASP A 197 33.65 8.85 45.26
#